data_AF-W0EWJ3-F1
#
_entry.id   AF-W0EWJ3-F1
#
_cell.length_a   1.000
_cell.length_b   1.000
_cell.length_c   1.000
_cell.angle_alpha   90.00
_cell.angle_beta   90.00
_cell.angle_gamma   90.00
#
_symmetry.space_group_name_H-M   'P 1'
#
loop_
_entity.id
_entity.type
_entity.pdbx_description
1 polymer ?
#
loop_
_entity_poly.entity_id
_entity_poly.type
_entity_poly.pdbx_seq_one_letter_code
_entity_poly.pdbx_strand_id
1 'polypeptide(L)'
;MNEGKKLVYSGDLLRKFLHQKKLTYKEAAKELGLDKNTIGKAVRGGNMNINVLLNIANHWKIPITNFFTWVNNEECGESYFISSAKYQAWQEDEDSTVSEASKIYKNIKNSSIEKPDLIASKRQEIELLQELIQNYQKRIELLQQELQHQGQ
;
A
#
# COMPACT_ATOMS: atom_id res chain seq x y z
N MET A 1 10.97 -33.06 -0.70
CA MET A 1 11.49 -31.71 -0.39
C MET A 1 12.37 -31.30 -1.57
N ASN A 2 12.12 -30.15 -2.20
CA ASN A 2 12.90 -29.72 -3.37
C ASN A 2 14.24 -29.16 -2.89
N GLU A 3 15.20 -30.04 -2.66
CA GLU A 3 16.55 -29.70 -2.26
C GLU A 3 17.26 -28.97 -3.42
N GLY A 4 17.53 -27.68 -3.23
CA GLY A 4 18.42 -26.90 -4.10
C GLY A 4 17.86 -25.61 -4.69
N LYS A 5 16.56 -25.32 -4.54
CA LYS A 5 15.96 -24.06 -5.04
C LYS A 5 15.68 -23.08 -3.91
N LYS A 6 16.17 -21.86 -4.04
CA LYS A 6 15.95 -20.75 -3.11
C LYS A 6 15.07 -19.69 -3.75
N LEU A 7 14.15 -19.14 -2.97
CA LEU A 7 13.34 -18.01 -3.38
C LEU A 7 14.14 -16.72 -3.23
N VAL A 8 14.29 -15.96 -4.31
CA VAL A 8 15.01 -14.69 -4.33
C VAL A 8 14.15 -13.58 -4.91
N TYR A 9 14.41 -12.36 -4.49
CA TYR A 9 13.77 -11.17 -5.06
C TYR A 9 14.26 -10.96 -6.50
N SER A 10 13.32 -10.86 -7.45
CA SER A 10 13.58 -10.51 -8.84
C SER A 10 12.69 -9.34 -9.29
N GLY A 11 13.32 -8.37 -9.94
CA GLY A 11 12.64 -7.23 -10.54
C GLY A 11 12.15 -7.46 -11.96
N ASP A 12 12.34 -8.66 -12.53
CA ASP A 12 12.14 -8.89 -13.97
C ASP A 12 10.68 -8.81 -14.40
N LEU A 13 9.77 -9.36 -13.58
CA LEU A 13 8.34 -9.28 -13.85
C LEU A 13 7.84 -7.83 -13.71
N LEU A 14 8.34 -7.07 -12.73
CA LEU A 14 8.06 -5.64 -12.61
C LEU A 14 8.56 -4.87 -13.84
N ARG A 15 9.76 -5.18 -14.33
CA ARG A 15 10.34 -4.58 -15.53
C ARG A 15 9.47 -4.84 -16.76
N LYS A 16 9.05 -6.09 -16.96
CA LYS A 16 8.14 -6.48 -18.06
C LYS A 16 6.81 -5.76 -17.95
N PHE A 17 6.25 -5.65 -16.74
CA PHE A 17 5.01 -4.91 -16.48
C PHE A 17 5.11 -3.44 -16.89
N LEU A 18 6.17 -2.73 -16.46
CA LEU A 18 6.38 -1.34 -16.85
C LEU A 18 6.53 -1.17 -18.36
N HIS A 19 7.23 -2.09 -19.01
CA HIS A 19 7.39 -2.09 -20.46
C HIS A 19 6.05 -2.30 -21.19
N GLN A 20 5.23 -3.25 -20.74
CA GLN A 20 3.88 -3.50 -21.30
C GLN A 20 2.97 -2.29 -21.14
N LYS A 21 3.04 -1.60 -19.99
CA LYS A 21 2.29 -0.37 -19.75
C LYS A 21 2.89 0.89 -20.41
N LYS A 22 4.04 0.77 -21.09
CA LYS A 22 4.80 1.89 -21.66
C LYS A 22 5.13 2.99 -20.63
N LEU A 23 5.35 2.60 -19.38
CA LEU A 23 5.69 3.51 -18.29
C LEU A 23 7.20 3.66 -18.15
N THR A 24 7.68 4.90 -18.14
CA THR A 24 9.07 5.19 -17.77
C THR A 24 9.26 5.08 -16.26
N TYR A 25 10.50 4.86 -15.80
CA TYR A 25 10.79 4.84 -14.36
C TYR A 25 10.47 6.16 -13.65
N LYS A 26 10.49 7.28 -14.38
CA LYS A 26 10.15 8.61 -13.84
C LYS A 26 8.65 8.77 -13.65
N GLU A 27 7.84 8.27 -14.58
CA GLU A 27 6.37 8.28 -14.46
C GLU A 27 5.90 7.32 -13.37
N ALA A 28 6.42 6.10 -13.36
CA ALA A 28 6.17 5.12 -12.30
C ALA A 28 6.51 5.67 -10.90
N ALA A 29 7.66 6.36 -10.77
CA ALA A 29 8.06 7.03 -9.54
C ALA A 29 7.05 8.10 -9.12
N LYS A 30 6.56 8.91 -10.06
CA LYS A 30 5.55 9.94 -9.82
C LYS A 30 4.20 9.35 -9.40
N GLU A 31 3.75 8.28 -10.04
CA GLU A 31 2.49 7.59 -9.69
C GLU A 31 2.53 7.00 -8.29
N LEU A 32 3.66 6.39 -7.92
CA LEU A 32 3.85 5.70 -6.64
C LEU A 32 4.31 6.62 -5.49
N GLY A 33 4.65 7.88 -5.79
CA GLY A 33 5.24 8.79 -4.81
C GLY A 33 6.63 8.35 -4.31
N LEU A 34 7.39 7.65 -5.16
CA LEU A 34 8.71 7.10 -4.84
C LEU A 34 9.83 7.82 -5.61
N ASP A 35 11.07 7.69 -5.16
CA ASP A 35 12.22 8.14 -5.94
C ASP A 35 12.47 7.26 -7.19
N LYS A 36 12.93 7.88 -8.29
CA LYS A 36 13.26 7.16 -9.54
C LYS A 36 14.27 6.04 -9.30
N ASN A 37 15.26 6.24 -8.43
CA ASN A 37 16.27 5.22 -8.16
C ASN A 37 15.68 4.05 -7.36
N THR A 38 14.66 4.29 -6.54
CA THR A 38 13.91 3.24 -5.84
C THR A 38 13.20 2.33 -6.84
N ILE A 39 12.49 2.90 -7.82
CA ILE A 39 11.90 2.12 -8.92
C ILE A 39 12.98 1.38 -9.71
N GLY A 40 14.09 2.05 -10.01
CA GLY A 40 15.23 1.46 -10.70
C GLY A 40 15.86 0.29 -9.93
N LYS A 41 15.95 0.36 -8.60
CA LYS A 41 16.42 -0.75 -7.76
C LYS A 41 15.41 -1.90 -7.78
N ALA A 42 14.11 -1.57 -7.72
CA ALA A 42 13.04 -2.56 -7.73
C ALA A 42 13.12 -3.42 -9.02
N VAL A 43 13.17 -2.81 -10.19
CA VAL A 43 13.23 -3.54 -11.48
C VAL A 43 14.54 -4.30 -11.74
N ARG A 44 15.59 -4.07 -10.94
CA ARG A 44 16.89 -4.74 -11.07
C ARG A 44 17.07 -5.91 -10.10
N GLY A 45 16.12 -6.15 -9.20
CA GLY A 45 16.27 -7.22 -8.19
C GLY A 45 17.28 -6.88 -7.09
N GLY A 46 17.63 -5.60 -6.89
CA GLY A 46 18.54 -5.20 -5.82
C GLY A 46 17.88 -5.27 -4.44
N ASN A 47 18.67 -5.20 -3.36
CA ASN A 47 18.14 -5.16 -1.99
C ASN A 47 17.06 -4.07 -1.86
N MET A 48 15.85 -4.49 -1.47
CA MET A 48 14.66 -3.66 -1.46
C MET A 48 13.90 -3.84 -0.15
N ASN A 49 13.36 -2.73 0.34
CA ASN A 49 12.49 -2.75 1.49
C ASN A 49 11.13 -3.39 1.12
N ILE A 50 10.67 -4.35 1.92
CA ILE A 50 9.41 -5.06 1.67
C ILE A 50 8.20 -4.12 1.59
N ASN A 51 8.17 -3.04 2.37
CA ASN A 51 7.08 -2.06 2.35
C ASN A 51 7.00 -1.33 1.01
N VAL A 52 8.14 -1.10 0.35
CA VAL A 52 8.17 -0.52 -1.01
C VAL A 52 7.58 -1.52 -2.00
N LEU A 53 7.94 -2.80 -1.92
CA LEU A 53 7.37 -3.84 -2.78
C LEU A 53 5.86 -3.97 -2.58
N LEU A 54 5.39 -3.95 -1.33
CA LEU A 54 3.97 -3.99 -0.99
C LEU A 54 3.22 -2.77 -1.52
N ASN A 55 3.79 -1.57 -1.42
CA ASN A 55 3.20 -0.36 -2.00
C ASN A 55 3.02 -0.50 -3.51
N ILE A 56 4.06 -0.94 -4.21
CA ILE A 56 4.03 -1.18 -5.67
C ILE A 56 2.96 -2.23 -6.02
N ALA A 57 2.97 -3.37 -5.32
CA ALA A 57 2.03 -4.47 -5.52
C ALA A 57 0.58 -4.01 -5.32
N ASN A 58 0.30 -3.29 -4.24
CA ASN A 58 -1.04 -2.81 -3.89
C ASN A 58 -1.56 -1.73 -4.84
N HIS A 59 -0.68 -0.85 -5.33
CA HIS A 59 -1.04 0.23 -6.24
C HIS A 59 -1.43 -0.30 -7.62
N TRP A 60 -0.63 -1.20 -8.20
CA TRP A 60 -0.91 -1.77 -9.52
C TRP A 60 -1.69 -3.10 -9.48
N LYS A 61 -2.13 -3.54 -8.30
CA LYS A 61 -2.86 -4.79 -8.08
C LYS A 61 -2.13 -6.01 -8.63
N ILE A 62 -0.82 -6.03 -8.46
CA ILE A 62 0.06 -7.14 -8.88
C ILE A 62 0.30 -8.03 -7.66
N PRO A 63 0.21 -9.37 -7.79
CA PRO A 63 0.56 -10.29 -6.70
C PRO A 63 2.00 -10.06 -6.21
N ILE A 64 2.19 -10.02 -4.88
CA ILE A 64 3.52 -9.84 -4.28
C ILE A 64 4.49 -10.96 -4.66
N THR A 65 3.97 -12.15 -4.97
CA THR A 65 4.75 -13.29 -5.46
C THR A 65 5.45 -13.03 -6.78
N ASN A 66 4.93 -12.11 -7.61
CA ASN A 66 5.54 -11.74 -8.89
C ASN A 66 6.88 -11.01 -8.71
N PHE A 67 7.23 -10.60 -7.49
CA PHE A 67 8.51 -9.99 -7.19
C PHE A 67 9.57 -11.02 -6.81
N PHE A 68 9.25 -12.32 -6.82
CA PHE A 68 10.16 -13.37 -6.39
C PHE A 68 10.24 -14.50 -7.41
N THR A 69 11.42 -15.10 -7.54
CA THR A 69 11.69 -16.23 -8.43
C THR A 69 12.50 -17.30 -7.72
N TRP A 70 12.28 -18.55 -8.09
CA TRP A 70 13.10 -19.66 -7.59
C TRP A 70 14.38 -19.76 -8.41
N VAL A 71 15.52 -19.72 -7.74
CA VAL A 71 16.86 -19.82 -8.35
C VAL A 71 17.62 -20.96 -7.68
N ASN A 72 18.49 -21.63 -8.42
CA ASN A 72 19.33 -22.69 -7.87
C ASN A 72 20.36 -22.09 -6.89
N ASN A 73 20.68 -22.81 -5.81
CA ASN A 73 21.57 -22.31 -4.74
C ASN A 73 22.94 -21.81 -5.24
N GLU A 74 23.47 -22.37 -6.34
CA GLU A 74 24.78 -22.03 -6.89
C GLU A 74 24.83 -20.65 -7.59
N GLU A 75 23.68 -20.10 -8.02
CA GLU A 75 23.59 -18.80 -8.70
C GLU A 75 23.24 -17.64 -7.74
N CYS A 76 23.02 -17.94 -6.45
CA CYS A 76 22.56 -16.96 -5.47
C CYS A 76 23.72 -16.17 -4.86
N GLY A 77 24.02 -14.98 -5.42
CA GLY A 77 24.97 -14.04 -4.80
C GLY A 77 24.53 -13.53 -3.41
N GLU A 78 25.47 -13.13 -2.56
CA GLU A 78 25.18 -12.68 -1.18
C GLU A 78 24.40 -11.35 -1.10
N SER A 79 24.16 -10.65 -2.20
CA SER A 79 23.49 -9.34 -2.18
C SER A 79 21.96 -9.39 -2.01
N TYR A 80 21.37 -10.58 -1.98
CA TYR A 80 19.92 -10.82 -1.89
C TYR A 80 19.38 -10.96 -0.45
N PHE A 81 20.22 -10.80 0.58
CA PHE A 81 19.82 -11.14 1.95
C PHE A 81 18.90 -10.11 2.62
N ILE A 82 17.70 -10.57 2.96
CA ILE A 82 17.11 -10.26 4.27
C ILE A 82 17.84 -11.18 5.27
N SER A 83 18.74 -10.61 6.09
CA SER A 83 19.49 -11.40 7.08
C SER A 83 18.54 -11.99 8.11
N SER A 84 18.52 -13.33 8.23
CA SER A 84 17.77 -14.05 9.27
C SER A 84 18.30 -13.76 10.67
N ALA A 85 19.56 -13.32 10.80
CA ALA A 85 20.19 -13.01 12.08
C ALA A 85 19.47 -11.88 12.83
N LYS A 86 18.77 -10.99 12.10
CA LYS A 86 18.00 -9.92 12.76
C LYS A 86 16.69 -10.41 13.37
N TYR A 87 16.14 -11.54 12.94
CA TYR A 87 14.85 -12.05 13.44
C TYR A 87 14.99 -12.94 14.67
N GLN A 88 16.16 -13.56 14.89
CA GLN A 88 16.43 -14.34 16.10
C GLN A 88 16.51 -13.47 17.36
N ALA A 89 16.85 -12.18 17.24
CA ALA A 89 16.92 -11.24 18.37
C ALA A 89 15.55 -10.75 18.89
N TRP A 90 14.44 -11.04 18.19
CA TRP A 90 13.09 -10.60 18.61
C TRP A 90 12.30 -11.68 19.33
N GLN A 91 12.88 -12.86 19.55
CA GLN A 91 12.19 -13.93 20.27
C GLN A 91 12.36 -13.87 21.80
N GLU A 92 13.07 -12.88 22.34
CA GLU A 92 13.35 -12.80 23.78
C GLU A 92 12.64 -11.68 24.56
N ASP A 93 11.76 -10.87 23.96
CA ASP A 93 10.96 -9.90 24.74
C ASP A 93 9.50 -9.83 24.27
N GLU A 94 8.63 -10.54 24.99
CA GLU A 94 7.20 -10.68 24.69
C GLU A 94 6.33 -9.51 25.22
N ASP A 95 6.91 -8.39 25.68
CA ASP A 95 6.12 -7.27 26.24
C ASP A 95 6.66 -5.86 25.96
N SER A 96 7.25 -5.64 24.79
CA SER A 96 7.58 -4.27 24.35
C SER A 96 6.61 -3.81 23.28
N THR A 97 5.60 -3.02 23.68
CA THR A 97 4.84 -2.17 22.75
C THR A 97 5.80 -1.42 21.83
N VAL A 98 5.94 -1.88 20.58
CA VAL A 98 6.85 -1.28 19.60
C VAL A 98 6.29 0.09 19.23
N SER A 99 6.80 1.14 19.85
CA SER A 99 6.64 2.50 19.39
C SER A 99 7.57 2.71 18.19
N GLU A 100 7.04 2.57 16.98
CA GLU A 100 7.81 2.84 15.77
C GLU A 100 8.19 4.32 15.72
N ALA A 101 9.49 4.61 15.83
CA ALA A 101 10.02 5.94 15.56
C ALA A 101 9.72 6.33 14.10
N SER A 102 8.83 7.30 13.90
CA SER A 102 8.23 7.72 12.62
C SER A 102 9.20 8.36 11.60
N LYS A 103 10.50 8.07 11.66
CA LYS A 103 11.57 8.90 11.05
C LYS A 103 12.61 8.16 10.20
N ILE A 104 12.32 6.96 9.68
CA ILE A 104 13.35 6.20 8.91
C ILE A 104 13.36 6.53 7.41
N TYR A 105 12.37 7.26 6.87
CA TYR A 105 12.35 7.58 5.44
C TYR A 105 12.36 9.09 5.19
N LYS A 106 13.19 9.53 4.23
CA LYS A 106 13.01 10.83 3.58
C LYS A 106 11.72 10.76 2.77
N ASN A 107 10.59 11.00 3.43
CA ASN A 107 9.35 11.33 2.74
C ASN A 107 9.66 12.50 1.81
N ILE A 108 9.25 12.42 0.56
CA ILE A 108 9.29 13.56 -0.34
C ILE A 108 8.49 14.66 0.36
N LYS A 109 9.18 15.70 0.84
CA LYS A 109 8.51 16.94 1.22
C LYS A 109 7.84 17.44 -0.06
N ASN A 110 6.51 17.40 -0.05
CA ASN A 110 5.60 17.85 -1.10
C ASN A 110 5.13 16.74 -2.05
N SER A 111 4.20 15.93 -1.55
CA SER A 111 2.98 15.69 -2.33
C SER A 111 1.76 15.97 -1.46
N SER A 112 1.66 17.22 -0.97
CA SER A 112 0.34 17.83 -0.81
C SER A 112 -0.25 18.02 -2.21
N ILE A 113 -0.52 16.92 -2.92
CA ILE A 113 -1.59 16.96 -3.91
C ILE A 113 -2.85 16.93 -3.07
N GLU A 114 -3.10 18.03 -2.36
CA GLU A 114 -4.47 18.43 -2.11
C GLU A 114 -5.08 18.41 -3.50
N LYS A 115 -5.91 17.40 -3.77
CA LYS A 115 -6.73 17.37 -4.98
C LYS A 115 -7.95 18.19 -4.59
N PRO A 116 -7.94 19.53 -4.78
CA PRO A 116 -9.04 20.39 -4.32
C PRO A 116 -10.37 19.90 -4.89
N ASP A 117 -10.34 19.36 -6.11
CA ASP A 117 -11.51 18.77 -6.77
C ASP A 117 -12.05 17.54 -6.04
N LEU A 118 -11.16 16.68 -5.52
CA LEU A 118 -11.57 15.50 -4.73
C LEU A 118 -12.14 15.93 -3.38
N ILE A 119 -11.54 16.93 -2.75
CA ILE A 119 -12.01 17.48 -1.47
C ILE A 119 -13.38 18.15 -1.64
N ALA A 120 -13.56 18.93 -2.71
CA ALA A 120 -14.83 19.57 -3.05
C ALA A 120 -15.92 18.53 -3.34
N SER A 121 -15.60 17.50 -4.14
CA SER A 121 -16.52 16.38 -4.41
C SER A 121 -16.93 15.64 -3.13
N LYS A 122 -15.98 15.37 -2.23
CA LYS A 122 -16.28 14.74 -0.93
C LYS A 122 -17.11 15.64 -0.01
N ARG A 123 -16.93 16.96 -0.05
CA ARG A 123 -17.77 17.91 0.71
C ARG A 123 -19.21 17.92 0.21
N GLN A 124 -19.43 17.91 -1.11
CA GLN A 124 -20.77 17.81 -1.69
C GLN A 124 -21.47 16.49 -1.31
N GLU A 125 -20.73 15.38 -1.31
CA GLU A 125 -21.25 14.08 -0.88
C GLU A 125 -21.69 14.10 0.60
N ILE A 126 -20.89 14.72 1.48
CA ILE A 126 -21.23 14.88 2.90
C ILE A 126 -22.49 15.72 3.09
N GLU A 127 -22.63 16.82 2.33
CA GLU A 127 -23.80 17.71 2.40
C GLU A 127 -25.09 16.97 1.99
N LEU A 128 -25.06 16.21 0.90
CA LEU A 128 -26.19 15.38 0.46
C LEU A 128 -26.59 14.34 1.51
N LEU A 129 -25.60 13.68 2.14
CA LEU A 129 -25.85 12.71 3.20
C LEU A 129 -26.48 13.37 4.44
N GLN A 130 -26.06 14.58 4.78
CA GLN A 130 -26.66 15.34 5.89
C GLN A 130 -28.10 15.73 5.58
N GLU A 131 -28.41 16.18 4.37
CA GLU A 131 -29.79 16.46 3.94
C GLU A 131 -30.67 15.21 4.01
N LEU A 132 -30.14 14.06 3.56
CA LEU A 132 -30.85 12.79 3.62
C LEU A 132 -31.17 12.38 5.05
N ILE A 133 -30.20 12.53 5.96
CA ILE A 133 -30.39 12.26 7.40
C ILE A 133 -31.49 13.17 7.97
N GLN A 134 -31.47 14.47 7.65
CA GLN A 134 -32.50 15.42 8.09
C GLN A 134 -33.89 15.05 7.56
N ASN A 135 -33.98 14.58 6.32
CA ASN A 135 -35.23 14.12 5.72
C ASN A 135 -35.79 12.90 6.47
N TYR A 136 -34.95 11.90 6.73
CA TYR A 136 -35.36 10.72 7.49
C TYR A 136 -35.77 11.05 8.92
N GLN A 137 -35.06 11.97 9.59
CA GLN A 137 -35.44 12.43 10.94
C GLN A 137 -36.84 13.06 10.94
N LYS A 138 -37.13 13.97 10.00
CA LYS A 138 -38.47 14.58 9.86
C LYS A 138 -39.55 13.53 9.59
N ARG A 139 -39.24 12.53 8.76
CA ARG A 139 -40.20 11.45 8.46
C ARG A 139 -40.49 10.60 9.69
N ILE A 140 -39.47 10.29 10.48
CA ILE A 140 -39.64 9.56 11.75
C ILE A 140 -40.51 10.36 12.72
N GLU A 141 -40.28 11.66 12.84
CA GLU A 141 -41.05 12.54 13.73
C GLU A 141 -42.54 12.60 13.33
N LEU A 142 -42.83 12.73 12.04
CA LEU A 142 -44.21 12.67 11.52
C LEU A 142 -44.88 11.31 11.82
N LEU A 143 -44.17 10.21 11.60
CA LEU A 143 -44.70 8.86 11.88
C LEU A 143 -44.94 8.66 13.38
N GLN A 144 -44.10 9.23 14.25
CA GLN A 144 -44.32 9.20 15.70
C GLN A 144 -45.57 9.99 16.12
N GLN A 145 -45.81 11.15 15.50
CA GLN A 145 -47.03 11.93 15.74
C GLN A 145 -48.29 11.20 15.25
N GLU A 146 -48.25 10.58 14.06
CA GLU A 146 -49.36 9.77 13.54
C GLU A 146 -49.68 8.59 14.47
N LEU A 147 -48.67 7.89 14.98
CA LEU A 147 -48.86 6.79 15.95
C LEU A 147 -49.46 7.27 17.28
N GLN A 148 -49.07 8.45 17.76
CA GLN A 148 -49.65 9.04 18.99
C GLN A 148 -51.11 9.44 18.80
N HIS A 149 -51.49 9.92 17.62
CA HIS A 149 -52.88 10.29 17.31
C HIS A 149 -53.80 9.10 17.04
N GLN A 150 -53.28 7.94 16.61
CA GLN A 150 -54.08 6.72 16.42
C GLN A 150 -54.30 5.89 17.72
N GLY A 151 -53.62 6.26 18.82
CA GLY A 151 -53.73 5.58 20.12
C GLY A 151 -54.72 6.22 21.12
N GLN A 152 -55.49 7.24 20.71
CA GLN A 152 -56.58 7.86 21.47
C GLN A 152 -57.93 7.52 20.84
#